data_AF-A0A7T8K0L0-F1
#
_entry.id   AF-A0A7T8K0L0-F1
#
_cell.length_a   1.000
_cell.length_b   1.000
_cell.length_c   1.000
_cell.angle_alpha   90.00
_cell.angle_beta   90.00
_cell.angle_gamma   90.00
#
_symmetry.space_group_name_H-M   'P 1'
#
loop_
_entity.id
_entity.type
_entity.pdbx_description
1 polymer ?
#
loop_
_entity_poly.entity_id
_entity_poly.type
_entity_poly.pdbx_seq_one_letter_code
_entity_poly.pdbx_strand_id
1 'polypeptide(L)'
;MRKQAKNLGVSKDTIRNAVQDLGLVSYVRRRRQLLSDASKETRAIKGKKLLTWMKHNGSTSPDCNPLDYGIWGVVERKACSIPHASVDALKAAVEKEWAEMSVDFIVKTCKAFRPRIEAMLKANGGHFEL
;
A
#
# COMPACT_ATOMS: atom_id res chain seq x y z
N MET A 1 -7.96 -21.56 -24.28
CA MET A 1 -8.35 -22.91 -24.75
C MET A 1 -9.11 -22.93 -26.08
N ARG A 2 -10.33 -22.36 -26.26
CA ARG A 2 -11.07 -22.45 -27.55
C ARG A 2 -10.28 -21.94 -28.78
N LYS A 3 -9.57 -20.82 -28.65
CA LYS A 3 -8.76 -20.25 -29.74
C LYS A 3 -7.55 -21.13 -30.10
N GLN A 4 -6.88 -21.72 -29.09
CA GLN A 4 -5.78 -22.67 -29.30
C GLN A 4 -6.28 -23.98 -29.93
N ALA A 5 -7.44 -24.46 -29.52
CA ALA A 5 -8.06 -25.67 -30.07
C ALA A 5 -8.37 -25.51 -31.56
N LYS A 6 -8.93 -24.34 -31.93
CA LYS A 6 -9.17 -23.98 -33.34
C LYS A 6 -7.88 -23.90 -34.16
N ASN A 7 -6.82 -23.30 -33.62
CA ASN A 7 -5.55 -23.17 -34.32
C ASN A 7 -4.83 -24.50 -34.53
N LEU A 8 -4.98 -25.43 -33.57
CA LEU A 8 -4.35 -26.75 -33.59
C LEU A 8 -5.24 -27.83 -34.24
N GLY A 9 -6.46 -27.48 -34.66
CA GLY A 9 -7.40 -28.43 -35.27
C GLY A 9 -7.90 -29.53 -34.32
N VAL A 10 -7.77 -29.34 -33.01
CA VAL A 10 -8.14 -30.36 -32.00
C VAL A 10 -9.35 -29.92 -31.19
N SER A 11 -9.96 -30.88 -30.48
CA SER A 11 -11.05 -30.57 -29.57
C SER A 11 -10.57 -29.70 -28.39
N LYS A 12 -11.48 -28.90 -27.83
CA LYS A 12 -11.18 -28.09 -26.62
C LYS A 12 -10.78 -28.99 -25.44
N ASP A 13 -11.34 -30.19 -25.37
CA ASP A 13 -11.14 -31.12 -24.25
C ASP A 13 -9.75 -31.75 -24.31
N THR A 14 -9.25 -32.04 -25.51
CA THR A 14 -7.86 -32.46 -25.75
C THR A 14 -6.87 -31.45 -25.19
N ILE A 15 -7.08 -30.15 -25.44
CA ILE A 15 -6.22 -29.09 -24.88
C ILE A 15 -6.35 -28.98 -23.37
N ARG A 16 -7.55 -29.17 -22.83
CA ARG A 16 -7.76 -29.10 -21.37
C ARG A 16 -7.01 -30.23 -20.65
N ASN A 17 -7.11 -31.44 -21.16
CA ASN A 17 -6.44 -32.61 -20.59
C ASN A 17 -4.92 -32.45 -20.66
N ALA A 18 -4.37 -32.04 -21.82
CA ALA A 18 -2.93 -31.81 -21.94
C ALA A 18 -2.39 -30.73 -20.99
N VAL A 19 -3.16 -29.65 -20.76
CA VAL A 19 -2.81 -28.62 -19.76
C VAL A 19 -2.77 -29.21 -18.35
N GLN A 20 -3.71 -30.10 -18.03
CA GLN A 20 -3.81 -30.75 -16.73
C GLN A 20 -2.71 -31.80 -16.52
N ASP A 21 -2.36 -32.57 -17.55
CA ASP A 21 -1.27 -33.57 -17.54
C ASP A 21 0.09 -32.90 -17.32
N LEU A 22 0.27 -31.68 -17.84
CA LEU A 22 1.45 -30.85 -17.62
C LEU A 22 1.46 -30.16 -16.24
N GLY A 23 0.44 -30.39 -15.39
CA GLY A 23 0.29 -29.73 -14.09
C GLY A 23 0.02 -28.22 -14.18
N LEU A 24 -0.37 -27.73 -15.37
CA LEU A 24 -0.60 -26.31 -15.60
C LEU A 24 -2.06 -25.96 -15.30
N VAL A 25 -2.28 -24.77 -14.72
CA VAL A 25 -3.62 -24.26 -14.45
C VAL A 25 -3.93 -23.14 -15.43
N SER A 26 -5.11 -23.17 -16.06
CA SER A 26 -5.48 -22.10 -16.98
C SER A 26 -5.72 -20.79 -16.21
N TYR A 27 -4.80 -19.83 -16.33
CA TYR A 27 -4.97 -18.52 -15.74
C TYR A 27 -6.22 -17.81 -16.29
N VAL A 28 -7.10 -17.36 -15.39
CA VAL A 28 -8.20 -16.47 -15.75
C VAL A 28 -7.61 -15.09 -16.04
N ARG A 29 -7.64 -14.67 -17.31
CA ARG A 29 -7.21 -13.33 -17.71
C ARG A 29 -8.18 -12.29 -17.12
N ARG A 30 -7.87 -11.77 -15.93
CA ARG A 30 -8.60 -10.64 -15.34
C ARG A 30 -8.24 -9.39 -16.15
N ARG A 31 -9.23 -8.68 -16.71
CA ARG A 31 -9.02 -7.30 -17.18
C ARG A 31 -8.77 -6.45 -15.93
N ARG A 32 -7.49 -6.27 -15.59
CA ARG A 32 -7.04 -5.22 -14.68
C ARG A 32 -6.11 -4.31 -15.46
N GLN A 33 -6.04 -3.06 -15.03
CA GLN A 33 -5.07 -2.12 -15.57
C GLN A 33 -3.68 -2.59 -15.11
N LEU A 34 -3.01 -3.37 -15.95
CA LEU A 34 -1.62 -3.76 -15.73
C LEU A 34 -0.81 -2.46 -15.69
N LEU A 35 -0.12 -2.20 -14.59
CA LEU A 35 0.90 -1.15 -14.59
C LEU A 35 2.01 -1.60 -15.52
N SER A 36 2.01 -1.11 -16.75
CA SER A 36 3.19 -1.18 -17.61
C SER A 36 4.36 -0.44 -16.94
N ASP A 37 5.58 -0.76 -17.32
CA ASP A 37 6.75 -0.08 -16.75
C ASP A 37 6.71 1.42 -17.05
N ALA A 38 6.26 1.81 -18.24
CA ALA A 38 5.96 3.21 -18.57
C ALA A 38 4.92 3.86 -17.63
N SER A 39 3.89 3.10 -17.21
CA SER A 39 2.89 3.59 -16.24
C SER A 39 3.49 3.74 -14.83
N LYS A 40 4.39 2.83 -14.42
CA LYS A 40 5.10 2.94 -13.13
C LYS A 40 6.01 4.17 -13.13
N GLU A 41 6.73 4.39 -14.22
CA GLU A 41 7.62 5.55 -14.37
C GLU A 41 6.84 6.87 -14.37
N THR A 42 5.73 6.93 -15.13
CA THR A 42 4.82 8.09 -15.10
C THR A 42 4.29 8.35 -13.69
N ARG A 43 3.92 7.31 -12.94
CA ARG A 43 3.46 7.44 -11.54
C ARG A 43 4.59 7.92 -10.63
N ALA A 44 5.82 7.43 -10.81
CA ALA A 44 6.97 7.87 -10.02
C ALA A 44 7.26 9.37 -10.25
N ILE A 45 7.21 9.84 -11.50
CA ILE A 45 7.38 11.27 -11.84
C ILE A 45 6.27 12.12 -11.19
N LYS A 46 5.00 11.70 -11.33
CA LYS A 46 3.86 12.39 -10.72
C LYS A 46 3.96 12.41 -9.19
N GLY A 47 4.33 11.28 -8.58
CA GLY A 47 4.55 11.15 -7.14
C GLY A 47 5.65 12.07 -6.64
N LYS A 48 6.78 12.18 -7.35
CA LYS A 48 7.86 13.13 -7.02
C LYS A 48 7.38 14.58 -7.07
N LYS A 49 6.64 14.98 -8.11
CA LYS A 49 6.07 16.34 -8.22
C LYS A 49 5.10 16.65 -7.09
N LEU A 50 4.23 15.69 -6.74
CA LEU A 50 3.32 15.83 -5.60
C LEU A 50 4.11 15.98 -4.31
N LEU A 51 5.12 15.15 -4.08
CA LEU A 51 5.96 15.24 -2.89
C LEU A 51 6.68 16.60 -2.79
N THR A 52 7.23 17.12 -3.90
CA THR A 52 7.83 18.46 -3.93
C THR A 52 6.79 19.54 -3.62
N TRP A 53 5.60 19.46 -4.22
CA TRP A 53 4.51 20.38 -3.90
C TRP A 53 4.11 20.31 -2.43
N MET A 54 4.01 19.12 -1.84
CA MET A 54 3.73 18.93 -0.41
C MET A 54 4.88 19.41 0.49
N LYS A 55 6.13 19.37 0.04
CA LYS A 55 7.26 19.92 0.83
C LYS A 55 7.25 21.45 0.89
N HIS A 56 6.79 22.12 -0.17
CA HIS A 56 6.79 23.58 -0.26
C HIS A 56 5.45 24.21 0.15
N ASN A 57 4.34 23.52 -0.13
CA ASN A 57 2.98 24.00 0.09
C ASN A 57 2.18 23.10 1.02
N GLY A 58 2.69 21.90 1.33
CA GLY A 58 2.02 21.01 2.26
C GLY A 58 2.14 21.62 3.65
N SER A 59 0.97 21.90 4.20
CA SER A 59 0.76 21.97 5.62
C SER A 59 1.67 20.97 6.33
N THR A 60 2.50 21.43 7.25
CA THR A 60 3.19 20.63 8.27
C THR A 60 2.20 19.93 9.21
N SER A 61 0.93 19.78 8.80
CA SER A 61 -0.13 19.18 9.59
C SER A 61 0.16 17.70 9.83
N PRO A 62 0.23 17.29 11.11
CA PRO A 62 0.25 15.89 11.52
C PRO A 62 -0.87 15.06 10.88
N ASP A 63 -2.02 15.67 10.59
CA ASP A 63 -3.18 14.99 9.99
C ASP A 63 -2.95 14.52 8.55
N CYS A 64 -1.88 15.01 7.91
CA CYS A 64 -1.50 14.63 6.55
C CYS A 64 -0.25 13.72 6.52
N ASN A 65 0.28 13.26 7.65
CA ASN A 65 1.43 12.35 7.68
C ASN A 65 1.06 10.99 8.32
N PRO A 66 1.14 9.87 7.58
CA PRO A 66 0.84 8.53 8.12
C PRO A 66 1.62 8.14 9.37
N LEU A 67 2.83 8.68 9.52
CA LEU A 67 3.61 8.48 10.72
C LEU A 67 2.94 9.15 11.93
N ASP A 68 2.53 10.41 11.78
CA ASP A 68 2.02 11.22 12.88
C ASP A 68 0.57 10.85 13.25
N TYR A 69 -0.34 10.70 12.27
CA TYR A 69 -1.75 10.40 12.59
C TYR A 69 -2.02 8.94 12.97
N GLY A 70 -1.02 8.05 12.91
CA GLY A 70 -1.26 6.62 13.06
C GLY A 70 -0.10 5.86 13.70
N ILE A 71 1.03 5.77 12.99
CA ILE A 71 2.10 4.85 13.36
C ILE A 71 2.73 5.22 14.70
N TRP A 72 3.08 6.50 14.91
CA TRP A 72 3.67 6.96 16.16
C TRP A 72 2.74 6.78 17.35
N GLY A 73 1.44 7.06 17.20
CA GLY A 73 0.46 6.84 18.26
C GLY A 73 0.25 5.37 18.66
N VAL A 74 0.68 4.40 17.84
CA VAL A 74 0.73 2.98 18.23
C VAL A 74 2.04 2.66 18.94
N VAL A 75 3.17 3.08 18.36
CA VAL A 75 4.50 2.84 18.93
C VAL A 75 4.60 3.45 20.32
N GLU A 76 4.22 4.72 20.47
CA GLU A 76 4.24 5.43 21.75
C GLU A 76 3.39 4.72 22.80
N ARG A 77 2.15 4.37 22.48
CA ARG A 77 1.24 3.70 23.42
C ARG A 77 1.78 2.38 23.94
N LYS A 78 2.46 1.62 23.10
CA LYS A 78 2.99 0.30 23.46
C LYS A 78 4.36 0.39 24.11
N ALA A 79 5.31 1.07 23.47
CA ALA A 79 6.66 1.24 23.96
C ALA A 79 6.66 2.00 25.29
N CYS A 80 5.84 3.03 25.45
CA CYS A 80 5.74 3.83 26.68
C CYS A 80 4.66 3.32 27.66
N SER A 81 4.18 2.08 27.51
CA SER A 81 3.22 1.48 28.47
C SER A 81 3.84 1.20 29.84
N ILE A 82 5.18 1.13 29.90
CA ILE A 82 5.96 0.96 31.13
C ILE A 82 7.10 2.00 31.20
N PRO A 83 7.56 2.37 32.41
CA PRO A 83 8.78 3.14 32.58
C PRO A 83 10.02 2.37 32.10
N HIS A 84 10.98 3.07 31.51
CA HIS A 84 12.25 2.50 31.07
C HIS A 84 13.40 2.98 31.96
N ALA A 85 14.33 2.08 32.28
CA ALA A 85 15.48 2.38 33.13
C ALA A 85 16.54 3.25 32.43
N SER A 86 16.51 3.33 31.10
CA SER A 86 17.45 4.12 30.31
C SER A 86 16.88 4.49 28.94
N VAL A 87 17.53 5.44 28.27
CA VAL A 87 17.21 5.81 26.89
C VAL A 87 17.41 4.64 25.94
N ASP A 88 18.41 3.79 26.17
CA ASP A 88 18.66 2.64 25.31
C ASP A 88 17.59 1.55 25.47
N ALA A 89 17.08 1.36 26.69
CA ALA A 89 15.92 0.49 26.92
C ALA A 89 14.67 1.01 26.19
N LEU A 90 14.43 2.32 26.22
CA LEU A 90 13.33 2.94 25.46
C LEU A 90 13.51 2.77 23.94
N LYS A 91 14.71 3.00 23.39
CA LYS A 91 14.99 2.78 21.95
C LYS A 91 14.73 1.33 21.54
N ALA A 92 15.21 0.38 22.32
CA ALA A 92 14.97 -1.04 22.07
C ALA A 92 13.48 -1.40 22.10
N ALA A 93 12.71 -0.81 23.02
CA ALA A 93 11.26 -0.98 23.08
C ALA A 93 10.57 -0.39 21.84
N VAL A 94 10.97 0.81 21.41
CA VAL A 94 10.45 1.45 20.19
C VAL A 94 10.75 0.60 18.94
N GLU A 95 11.98 0.11 18.79
CA GLU A 95 12.37 -0.73 17.66
C GLU A 95 11.61 -2.06 17.64
N LYS A 96 11.40 -2.67 18.81
CA LYS A 96 10.59 -3.88 18.95
C LYS A 96 9.16 -3.64 18.49
N GLU A 97 8.48 -2.60 18.99
CA GLU A 97 7.09 -2.30 18.64
C GLU A 97 6.92 -1.91 17.17
N TRP A 98 7.94 -1.27 16.58
CA TRP A 98 7.99 -1.04 15.15
C TRP A 98 8.07 -2.34 14.35
N ALA A 99 8.98 -3.25 14.75
CA ALA A 99 9.19 -4.53 14.06
C ALA A 99 8.00 -5.49 14.18
N GLU A 100 7.31 -5.49 15.32
CA GLU A 100 6.11 -6.31 15.55
C GLU A 100 4.82 -5.70 14.94
N MET A 101 4.91 -4.51 14.35
CA MET A 101 3.75 -3.84 13.77
C MET A 101 3.20 -4.61 12.57
N SER A 102 1.90 -4.91 12.61
CA SER A 102 1.28 -5.65 11.51
C SER A 102 1.33 -4.89 10.20
N VAL A 103 1.74 -5.58 9.13
CA VAL A 103 1.76 -5.03 7.77
C VAL A 103 0.36 -4.56 7.35
N ASP A 104 -0.69 -5.28 7.74
CA ASP A 104 -2.07 -4.91 7.45
C ASP A 104 -2.46 -3.56 8.06
N PHE A 105 -2.02 -3.29 9.30
CA PHE A 105 -2.20 -1.98 9.93
C PHE A 105 -1.45 -0.89 9.16
N ILE A 106 -0.18 -1.10 8.81
CA ILE A 106 0.62 -0.13 8.04
C ILE A 106 -0.08 0.17 6.71
N VAL A 107 -0.54 -0.86 6.00
CA VAL A 107 -1.28 -0.70 4.73
C VAL A 107 -2.58 0.07 4.94
N LYS A 108 -3.33 -0.21 6.01
CA LYS A 108 -4.57 0.51 6.35
C LYS A 108 -4.28 1.99 6.64
N THR A 109 -3.25 2.30 7.42
CA THR A 109 -2.83 3.66 7.73
C THR A 109 -2.42 4.41 6.46
N CYS A 110 -1.59 3.82 5.61
CA CYS A 110 -1.21 4.41 4.33
C CYS A 110 -2.40 4.62 3.39
N LYS A 111 -3.39 3.72 3.38
CA LYS A 111 -4.62 3.88 2.59
C LYS A 111 -5.49 5.05 3.07
N ALA A 112 -5.42 5.42 4.35
CA ALA A 112 -6.14 6.55 4.91
C ALA A 112 -5.59 7.92 4.46
N PHE A 113 -4.36 7.97 3.94
CA PHE A 113 -3.73 9.21 3.48
C PHE A 113 -4.59 9.96 2.44
N ARG A 114 -5.10 9.27 1.41
CA ARG A 114 -5.87 9.93 0.37
C ARG A 114 -7.19 10.54 0.90
N PRO A 115 -8.04 9.79 1.65
CA PRO A 115 -9.21 10.37 2.31
C PRO A 115 -8.89 11.60 3.18
N ARG A 116 -7.76 11.60 3.91
CA ARG A 116 -7.32 12.75 4.73
C ARG A 116 -7.02 13.98 3.88
N ILE A 117 -6.30 13.81 2.77
CA ILE A 117 -6.03 14.91 1.84
C ILE A 117 -7.32 15.44 1.22
N GLU A 118 -8.26 14.57 0.85
CA GLU A 118 -9.57 14.98 0.32
C GLU A 118 -10.39 15.78 1.35
N ALA A 119 -10.37 15.36 2.62
CA ALA A 119 -11.01 16.08 3.72
C ALA A 119 -10.36 17.44 4.00
N MET A 120 -9.02 17.50 4.03
CA MET A 120 -8.26 18.76 4.17
C MET A 120 -8.60 19.75 3.04
N LEU A 121 -8.69 19.26 1.80
CA LEU A 121 -9.06 20.10 0.65
C LEU A 121 -10.49 20.62 0.78
N LYS A 122 -11.43 19.78 1.23
CA LYS A 122 -12.83 20.19 1.48
C LYS A 122 -12.93 21.23 2.61
N ALA A 123 -12.07 21.12 3.61
CA ALA A 123 -11.94 22.10 4.69
C ALA A 123 -11.14 23.35 4.30
N ASN A 124 -10.70 23.46 3.03
CA ASN A 124 -9.85 24.54 2.53
C ASN A 124 -8.58 24.75 3.37
N GLY A 125 -7.97 23.65 3.83
CA GLY A 125 -6.80 23.67 4.71
C GLY A 125 -7.11 23.82 6.20
N GLY A 126 -8.38 23.93 6.59
CA GLY A 126 -8.83 23.90 7.99
C GLY A 126 -8.77 22.52 8.64
N HIS A 127 -9.08 22.47 9.94
CA HIS A 127 -9.18 21.22 10.69
C HIS A 127 -10.32 20.32 10.15
N PHE A 128 -10.12 19.01 10.21
CA PHE A 128 -11.07 18.02 9.70
C PHE A 128 -11.03 16.73 10.53
N GLU A 129 -12.11 15.96 10.45
CA GLU A 129 -12.22 14.61 11.02
C GLU A 129 -12.60 13.61 9.91
N LEU A 130 -12.26 12.33 10.11
CA LEU A 130 -12.53 11.23 9.17
C LEU A 130 -13.48 10.19 9.76
#